data_AF-A0A4Z0FUZ2-F1
#
_entry.id   AF-A0A4Z0FUZ2-F1
#
_cell.length_a   1.000
_cell.length_b   1.000
_cell.length_c   1.000
_cell.angle_alpha   90.00
_cell.angle_beta   90.00
_cell.angle_gamma   90.00
#
_symmetry.space_group_name_H-M   'P 1'
#
loop_
_entity.id
_entity.type
_entity.pdbx_description
1 polymer ?
#
loop_
_entity_poly.entity_id
_entity_poly.type
_entity_poly.pdbx_seq_one_letter_code
_entity_poly.pdbx_strand_id
1 'polypeptide(L)'
;MDTRIGKWAGYAVGVWGLLFAIPSFIWAMGGTFGAESTVSPDLVEMAEDRVTWFMIVLWVTAFLKLFGSVIGMGLTRLRGLWTSRMLVFCGSGAMALLVWHGGYFVIYGVLVKAGVRTVEPDLTPLIDWYLFLWGPYFVIGGVAFALAVLGYVRRADVPRDLRRYGYVATSGAVLLSLASTLTGIG
;
A
#
# COMPACT_ATOMS: atom_id res chain seq x y z
N MET A 1 22.71 15.91 -6.36
CA MET A 1 22.11 15.37 -5.12
C MET A 1 20.98 14.36 -5.39
N ASP A 2 20.22 14.48 -6.48
CA ASP A 2 19.04 13.63 -6.81
C ASP A 2 19.28 12.11 -6.91
N THR A 3 20.47 11.67 -7.30
CA THR A 3 20.72 10.24 -7.58
C THR A 3 20.76 9.38 -6.32
N ARG A 4 21.21 9.94 -5.19
CA ARG A 4 21.24 9.25 -3.88
C ARG A 4 19.84 9.09 -3.30
N ILE A 5 19.02 10.14 -3.36
CA ILE A 5 17.66 10.14 -2.80
C ILE A 5 16.80 9.05 -3.44
N GLY A 6 16.80 8.96 -4.78
CA GLY A 6 16.00 7.96 -5.48
C GLY A 6 16.46 6.51 -5.24
N LYS A 7 17.75 6.28 -4.95
CA LYS A 7 18.24 4.92 -4.62
C LYS A 7 17.86 4.54 -3.20
N TRP A 8 18.04 5.46 -2.25
CA TRP A 8 17.65 5.24 -0.85
C TRP A 8 16.14 5.02 -0.72
N ALA A 9 15.33 5.78 -1.46
CA ALA A 9 13.88 5.58 -1.51
C ALA A 9 13.49 4.18 -2.03
N GLY A 10 14.17 3.65 -3.05
CA GLY A 10 13.93 2.29 -3.53
C GLY A 10 14.23 1.21 -2.47
N TYR A 11 15.33 1.38 -1.71
CA TYR A 11 15.62 0.50 -0.57
C TYR A 11 14.61 0.66 0.56
N ALA A 12 14.19 1.90 0.87
CA ALA A 12 13.19 2.18 1.87
C ALA A 12 11.85 1.49 1.53
N VAL A 13 11.42 1.52 0.27
CA VAL A 13 10.25 0.76 -0.22
C VAL A 13 10.45 -0.74 -0.04
N GLY A 14 11.64 -1.26 -0.38
CA GLY A 14 11.96 -2.68 -0.21
C GLY A 14 11.85 -3.14 1.24
N VAL A 15 12.42 -2.38 2.18
CA VAL A 15 12.35 -2.67 3.62
C VAL A 15 10.92 -2.50 4.14
N TRP A 16 10.26 -1.40 3.79
CA TRP A 16 8.88 -1.12 4.18
C TRP A 16 7.92 -2.22 3.74
N GLY A 17 8.03 -2.67 2.49
CA GLY A 17 7.17 -3.72 1.94
C GLY A 17 7.44 -5.09 2.59
N LEU A 18 8.69 -5.39 2.92
CA LEU A 18 9.05 -6.62 3.63
C LEU A 18 8.47 -6.61 5.05
N LEU A 19 8.67 -5.51 5.78
CA LEU A 19 8.10 -5.32 7.12
C LEU A 19 6.57 -5.40 7.09
N PHE A 20 5.95 -4.85 6.05
CA PHE A 20 4.50 -4.88 5.88
C PHE A 20 3.96 -6.27 5.55
N ALA A 21 4.76 -7.12 4.90
CA ALA A 21 4.39 -8.48 4.53
C ALA A 21 4.42 -9.44 5.73
N ILE A 22 5.34 -9.23 6.69
CA ILE A 22 5.53 -10.13 7.84
C ILE A 22 4.22 -10.40 8.61
N PRO A 23 3.44 -9.39 9.05
CA PRO A 23 2.17 -9.64 9.73
C PRO A 23 1.19 -10.45 8.86
N SER A 24 1.09 -10.13 7.57
CA SER A 24 0.20 -10.85 6.66
C SER A 24 0.59 -12.30 6.45
N PHE A 25 1.89 -12.62 6.43
CA PHE A 25 2.35 -14.02 6.40
C PHE A 25 2.06 -14.73 7.71
N ILE A 26 2.28 -14.08 8.86
CA ILE A 26 1.96 -14.65 10.18
C ILE A 26 0.46 -14.99 10.25
N TRP A 27 -0.40 -14.06 9.85
CA TRP A 27 -1.86 -14.26 9.82
C TRP A 27 -2.26 -15.34 8.80
N ALA A 28 -1.67 -15.35 7.61
CA ALA A 28 -1.94 -16.37 6.59
C ALA A 28 -1.46 -17.78 6.98
N MET A 29 -0.52 -17.90 7.92
CA MET A 29 -0.10 -19.17 8.52
C MET A 29 -0.96 -19.59 9.73
N GLY A 30 -1.93 -18.75 10.12
CA GLY A 30 -2.85 -19.00 11.23
C GLY A 30 -2.37 -18.50 12.59
N GLY A 31 -1.35 -17.62 12.65
CA GLY A 31 -0.99 -16.93 13.89
C GLY A 31 -1.80 -15.64 14.05
N THR A 32 -2.39 -15.38 15.20
CA THR A 32 -3.19 -14.16 15.48
C THR A 32 -2.36 -13.00 16.04
N PHE A 33 -1.02 -13.08 15.97
CA PHE A 33 -0.12 -12.09 16.59
C PHE A 33 -0.41 -10.67 16.09
N GLY A 34 -0.88 -9.81 17.00
CA GLY A 34 -1.28 -8.43 16.72
C GLY A 34 -2.60 -8.28 15.95
N ALA A 35 -3.21 -9.35 15.45
CA ALA A 35 -4.50 -9.28 14.75
C ALA A 35 -5.62 -8.89 15.72
N GLU A 36 -5.66 -9.52 16.90
CA GLU A 36 -6.64 -9.27 17.96
C GLU A 36 -6.66 -7.82 18.49
N SER A 37 -5.54 -7.11 18.38
CA SER A 37 -5.42 -5.73 18.87
C SER A 37 -5.52 -4.69 17.76
N THR A 38 -5.19 -5.03 16.51
CA THR A 38 -4.95 -4.04 15.43
C THR A 38 -5.89 -4.19 14.23
N VAL A 39 -6.75 -5.22 14.22
CA VAL A 39 -7.61 -5.62 13.10
C VAL A 39 -9.02 -5.93 13.63
N SER A 40 -10.06 -5.77 12.81
CA SER A 40 -11.46 -6.00 13.21
C SER A 40 -11.66 -7.41 13.79
N PRO A 41 -12.42 -7.58 14.89
CA PRO A 41 -12.74 -8.90 15.46
C PRO A 41 -13.27 -9.91 14.42
N ASP A 42 -14.13 -9.47 13.50
CA ASP A 42 -14.68 -10.32 12.42
C ASP A 42 -13.59 -10.89 11.51
N LEU A 43 -12.51 -10.14 11.27
CA LEU A 43 -11.38 -10.59 10.44
C LEU A 43 -10.49 -11.59 11.20
N VAL A 44 -10.43 -11.47 12.52
CA VAL A 44 -9.72 -12.42 13.39
C VAL A 44 -10.48 -13.75 13.40
N GLU A 45 -11.80 -13.71 13.60
CA GLU A 45 -12.66 -14.89 13.56
C GLU A 45 -12.59 -15.60 12.19
N MET A 46 -12.67 -14.84 11.08
CA MET A 46 -12.48 -15.40 9.74
C MET A 46 -11.09 -16.02 9.52
N ALA A 47 -10.04 -15.52 10.19
CA ALA A 47 -8.70 -16.10 10.13
C ALA A 47 -8.60 -17.40 10.93
N GLU A 48 -9.18 -17.41 12.14
CA GLU A 48 -9.22 -18.57 13.04
C GLU A 48 -10.02 -19.73 12.43
N ASP A 49 -11.18 -19.40 11.84
CA ASP A 49 -12.05 -20.34 11.12
C ASP A 49 -11.44 -20.82 9.78
N ARG A 50 -10.30 -20.25 9.38
CA ARG A 50 -9.60 -20.53 8.11
C ARG A 50 -10.53 -20.47 6.91
N VAL A 51 -11.40 -19.46 6.87
CA VAL A 51 -12.37 -19.30 5.78
C VAL A 51 -11.62 -19.19 4.44
N THR A 52 -11.86 -20.14 3.53
CA THR A 52 -11.03 -20.34 2.33
C THR A 52 -10.84 -19.08 1.49
N TRP A 53 -11.91 -18.31 1.25
CA TRP A 53 -11.81 -17.09 0.45
C TRP A 53 -10.97 -16.00 1.15
N PHE A 54 -11.09 -15.88 2.48
CA PHE A 54 -10.36 -14.91 3.27
C PHE A 54 -8.87 -15.27 3.33
N MET A 55 -8.54 -16.54 3.49
CA MET A 55 -7.18 -17.04 3.41
C MET A 55 -6.54 -16.76 2.05
N ILE A 56 -7.29 -16.93 0.94
CA ILE A 56 -6.83 -16.56 -0.40
C ILE A 56 -6.49 -15.06 -0.44
N VAL A 57 -7.35 -14.19 0.10
CA VAL A 57 -7.10 -12.74 0.15
C VAL A 57 -5.86 -12.42 0.97
N LEU A 58 -5.67 -13.04 2.14
CA LEU A 58 -4.47 -12.85 2.97
C LEU A 58 -3.19 -13.27 2.25
N TRP A 59 -3.19 -14.41 1.58
CA TRP A 59 -2.05 -14.87 0.78
C TRP A 59 -1.77 -13.94 -0.40
N VAL A 60 -2.80 -13.57 -1.17
CA VAL A 60 -2.67 -12.66 -2.31
C VAL A 60 -2.11 -11.30 -1.86
N THR A 61 -2.61 -10.75 -0.75
CA THR A 61 -2.13 -9.48 -0.21
C THR A 61 -0.70 -9.58 0.33
N ALA A 62 -0.33 -10.69 0.97
CA ALA A 62 1.04 -10.94 1.41
C ALA A 62 2.02 -10.99 0.22
N PHE A 63 1.66 -11.71 -0.85
CA PHE A 63 2.46 -11.75 -2.08
C PHE A 63 2.51 -10.39 -2.78
N LEU A 64 1.43 -9.61 -2.77
CA LEU A 64 1.40 -8.28 -3.35
C LEU A 64 2.38 -7.32 -2.65
N LYS A 65 2.53 -7.45 -1.32
CA LYS A 65 3.51 -6.67 -0.53
C LYS A 65 4.95 -7.07 -0.86
N LEU A 66 5.22 -8.37 -1.04
CA LEU A 66 6.53 -8.83 -1.53
C LEU A 66 6.81 -8.32 -2.94
N PHE A 67 5.81 -8.36 -3.83
CA PHE A 67 5.93 -7.81 -5.17
C PHE A 67 6.26 -6.32 -5.13
N GLY A 68 5.56 -5.55 -4.27
CA GLY A 68 5.89 -4.14 -4.03
C GLY A 68 7.34 -3.92 -3.59
N SER A 69 7.86 -4.79 -2.71
CA SER A 69 9.26 -4.77 -2.27
C SER A 69 10.23 -5.00 -3.43
N VAL A 70 9.93 -5.96 -4.30
CA VAL A 70 10.71 -6.25 -5.51
C VAL A 70 10.69 -5.07 -6.49
N ILE A 71 9.54 -4.42 -6.67
CA ILE A 71 9.43 -3.22 -7.51
C ILE A 71 10.28 -2.07 -6.93
N GLY A 72 10.20 -1.83 -5.62
CA GLY A 72 11.03 -0.83 -4.93
C GLY A 72 12.52 -1.04 -5.14
N MET A 73 12.99 -2.29 -4.97
CA MET A 73 14.37 -2.66 -5.27
C MET A 73 14.70 -2.50 -6.75
N GLY A 74 13.79 -2.85 -7.65
CA GLY A 74 13.94 -2.67 -9.09
C GLY A 74 14.15 -1.22 -9.51
N LEU A 75 13.52 -0.26 -8.81
CA LEU A 75 13.66 1.18 -9.03
C LEU A 75 15.03 1.76 -8.57
N THR A 76 15.91 0.95 -7.98
CA THR A 76 17.27 1.41 -7.60
C THR A 76 18.26 1.46 -8.78
N ARG A 77 18.00 0.68 -9.83
CA ARG A 77 18.91 0.51 -10.97
C ARG A 77 18.16 0.61 -12.29
N LEU A 78 18.65 1.44 -13.21
CA LEU A 78 18.10 1.53 -14.56
C LEU A 78 18.18 0.15 -15.24
N ARG A 79 17.12 -0.19 -15.97
CA ARG A 79 17.00 -1.46 -16.71
C ARG A 79 16.60 -1.15 -18.15
N GLY A 80 16.48 -2.19 -18.98
CA GLY A 80 15.95 -2.04 -20.34
C GLY A 80 14.61 -1.30 -20.37
N LEU A 81 14.25 -0.74 -21.53
CA LEU A 81 13.10 0.14 -21.69
C LEU A 81 11.78 -0.52 -21.22
N TRP A 82 11.56 -1.77 -21.58
CA TRP A 82 10.34 -2.50 -21.19
C TRP A 82 10.24 -2.70 -19.68
N THR A 83 11.33 -3.14 -19.03
CA THR A 83 11.37 -3.29 -17.57
C THR A 83 11.20 -1.95 -16.87
N SER A 84 11.80 -0.88 -17.41
CA SER A 84 11.65 0.48 -16.88
C SER A 84 10.20 0.95 -16.91
N ARG A 85 9.48 0.70 -18.02
CA ARG A 85 8.05 1.02 -18.15
C ARG A 85 7.20 0.26 -17.13
N MET A 86 7.44 -1.04 -16.97
CA MET A 86 6.73 -1.87 -15.98
C MET A 86 7.00 -1.41 -14.55
N LEU A 87 8.26 -1.13 -14.19
CA LEU A 87 8.62 -0.64 -12.85
C LEU A 87 7.94 0.69 -12.53
N VAL A 88 7.93 1.64 -13.47
CA VAL A 88 7.28 2.95 -13.28
C VAL A 88 5.75 2.80 -13.22
N PHE A 89 5.16 1.95 -14.06
CA PHE A 89 3.73 1.66 -14.03
C PHE A 89 3.32 1.06 -12.68
N CYS A 90 3.95 -0.05 -12.26
CA CYS A 90 3.65 -0.71 -10.99
C CYS A 90 3.94 0.19 -9.78
N GLY A 91 5.08 0.90 -9.78
CA GLY A 91 5.45 1.79 -8.68
C GLY A 91 4.50 2.99 -8.54
N SER A 92 4.04 3.56 -9.65
CA SER A 92 3.09 4.68 -9.62
C SER A 92 1.68 4.21 -9.23
N GLY A 93 1.27 3.03 -9.69
CA GLY A 93 0.02 2.41 -9.24
C GLY A 93 0.03 2.11 -7.74
N ALA A 94 1.11 1.50 -7.24
CA ALA A 94 1.28 1.23 -5.81
C ALA A 94 1.28 2.52 -4.98
N MET A 95 2.02 3.56 -5.42
CA MET A 95 1.96 4.89 -4.81
C MET A 95 0.52 5.39 -4.68
N ALA A 96 -0.24 5.38 -5.77
CA ALA A 96 -1.61 5.90 -5.79
C ALA A 96 -2.53 5.12 -4.83
N LEU A 97 -2.49 3.79 -4.88
CA LEU A 97 -3.29 2.92 -4.02
C LEU A 97 -2.98 3.13 -2.53
N LEU A 98 -1.69 3.20 -2.19
CA LEU A 98 -1.23 3.36 -0.80
C LEU A 98 -1.60 4.75 -0.24
N VAL A 99 -1.41 5.82 -1.02
CA VAL A 99 -1.83 7.17 -0.61
C VAL A 99 -3.34 7.27 -0.49
N TRP A 100 -4.09 6.66 -1.41
CA TRP A 100 -5.56 6.64 -1.36
C TRP A 100 -6.06 5.94 -0.09
N HIS A 101 -5.65 4.69 0.13
CA HIS A 101 -6.09 3.92 1.29
C HIS A 101 -5.62 4.54 2.61
N GLY A 102 -4.37 4.97 2.68
CA GLY A 102 -3.85 5.63 3.87
C GLY A 102 -4.57 6.94 4.17
N GLY A 103 -4.83 7.75 3.14
CA GLY A 103 -5.61 8.98 3.25
C GLY A 103 -7.05 8.72 3.67
N TYR A 104 -7.68 7.67 3.12
CA TYR A 104 -9.03 7.25 3.51
C TYR A 104 -9.10 6.90 5.00
N PHE A 105 -8.18 6.08 5.51
CA PHE A 105 -8.13 5.73 6.94
C PHE A 105 -7.95 6.94 7.83
N VAL A 106 -7.07 7.87 7.45
CA VAL A 106 -6.84 9.09 8.23
C VAL A 106 -8.07 10.00 8.21
N ILE A 107 -8.64 10.28 7.03
CA ILE A 107 -9.82 11.15 6.91
C ILE A 107 -11.00 10.54 7.65
N TYR A 108 -11.27 9.25 7.45
CA TYR A 108 -12.36 8.55 8.12
C TYR A 108 -12.18 8.57 9.63
N GLY A 109 -10.99 8.22 10.13
CA GLY A 109 -10.69 8.25 11.56
C GLY A 109 -10.83 9.64 12.19
N VAL A 110 -10.38 10.70 11.50
CA VAL A 110 -10.56 12.08 11.96
C VAL A 110 -12.04 12.46 12.00
N LEU A 111 -12.84 12.10 11.00
CA LEU A 111 -14.28 12.38 10.97
C LEU A 111 -15.02 11.69 12.13
N VAL A 112 -14.61 10.48 12.48
CA VAL A 112 -15.16 9.75 13.64
C VAL A 112 -14.76 10.42 14.95
N LYS A 113 -13.47 10.75 15.14
CA LYS A 113 -12.99 11.43 16.35
C LYS A 113 -13.54 12.85 16.52
N ALA A 114 -13.85 13.53 15.43
CA ALA A 114 -14.50 14.84 15.43
C ALA A 114 -16.02 14.76 15.72
N GLY A 115 -16.59 13.56 15.86
CA GLY A 115 -18.03 13.36 16.09
C GLY A 115 -18.90 13.63 14.86
N VAL A 116 -18.31 13.80 13.67
CA VAL A 116 -19.04 14.00 12.40
C VAL A 116 -19.62 12.68 11.89
N ARG A 117 -18.97 11.56 12.21
CA ARG A 117 -19.44 10.20 11.92
C ARG A 117 -19.47 9.39 13.20
N THR A 118 -20.54 8.65 13.42
CA THR A 118 -20.67 7.71 14.54
C THR A 118 -20.30 6.31 14.08
N VAL A 119 -19.53 5.62 14.90
CA VAL A 119 -19.16 4.22 14.73
C VAL A 119 -19.62 3.48 15.99
N GLU A 120 -19.93 2.19 15.88
CA GLU A 120 -20.29 1.38 17.03
C GLU A 120 -19.18 1.43 18.10
N PRO A 121 -19.55 1.49 19.41
CA PRO A 121 -18.57 1.64 20.49
C PRO A 121 -17.44 0.61 20.44
N ASP A 122 -17.76 -0.62 20.07
CA ASP A 122 -16.82 -1.75 20.02
C ASP A 122 -15.75 -1.61 18.92
N LEU A 123 -16.02 -0.81 17.89
CA LEU A 123 -15.08 -0.51 16.79
C LEU A 123 -14.23 0.74 17.06
N THR A 124 -14.48 1.48 18.14
CA THR A 124 -13.73 2.71 18.48
C THR A 124 -12.23 2.48 18.66
N PRO A 125 -11.76 1.43 19.37
CA PRO A 125 -10.33 1.13 19.48
C PRO A 125 -9.68 0.80 18.13
N LEU A 126 -10.45 0.18 17.22
CA LEU A 126 -9.99 -0.17 15.90
C LEU A 126 -9.75 1.08 15.03
N ILE A 127 -10.62 2.09 15.15
CA ILE A 127 -10.45 3.39 14.48
C ILE A 127 -9.13 4.06 14.87
N ASP A 128 -8.71 3.95 16.14
CA ASP A 128 -7.42 4.52 16.58
C ASP A 128 -6.24 3.86 15.89
N TRP A 129 -6.26 2.54 15.71
CA TRP A 129 -5.21 1.83 14.97
C TRP A 129 -5.20 2.21 13.49
N TYR A 130 -6.37 2.30 12.85
CA TYR A 130 -6.44 2.73 11.46
C TYR A 130 -5.97 4.17 11.26
N LEU A 131 -6.30 5.06 12.20
CA LEU A 131 -5.94 6.48 12.13
C LEU A 131 -4.46 6.73 12.43
N PHE A 132 -3.91 6.14 13.50
CA PHE A 132 -2.58 6.50 13.99
C PHE A 132 -1.47 5.57 13.51
N LEU A 133 -1.77 4.30 13.24
CA LEU A 133 -0.78 3.34 12.75
C LEU A 133 -0.95 3.08 11.25
N TRP A 134 -2.07 2.50 10.84
CA TRP A 134 -2.20 2.00 9.47
C TRP A 134 -2.21 3.12 8.44
N GLY A 135 -3.06 4.14 8.61
CA GLY A 135 -3.17 5.27 7.70
C GLY A 135 -1.81 5.92 7.40
N PRO A 136 -1.07 6.37 8.43
CA PRO A 136 0.28 6.89 8.27
C PRO A 136 1.25 5.89 7.66
N TYR A 137 1.19 4.61 8.05
CA TYR A 137 2.06 3.57 7.48
C TYR A 137 1.85 3.39 5.97
N PHE A 138 0.59 3.39 5.51
CA PHE A 138 0.21 3.36 4.10
C PHE A 138 0.70 4.62 3.36
N VAL A 139 0.46 5.81 3.92
CA VAL A 139 0.90 7.08 3.31
C VAL A 139 2.43 7.13 3.19
N ILE A 140 3.17 6.72 4.22
CA ILE A 140 4.64 6.67 4.20
C ILE A 140 5.14 5.75 3.07
N GLY A 141 4.53 4.56 2.94
CA GLY A 141 4.83 3.64 1.83
C GLY A 141 4.56 4.28 0.47
N GLY A 142 3.41 4.93 0.31
CA GLY A 142 3.04 5.65 -0.91
C GLY A 142 4.02 6.76 -1.27
N VAL A 143 4.42 7.58 -0.30
CA VAL A 143 5.45 8.63 -0.47
C VAL A 143 6.80 8.03 -0.85
N ALA A 144 7.21 6.93 -0.21
CA ALA A 144 8.46 6.25 -0.54
C ALA A 144 8.46 5.73 -2.00
N PHE A 145 7.35 5.15 -2.46
CA PHE A 145 7.17 4.78 -3.87
C PHE A 145 7.22 5.99 -4.80
N ALA A 146 6.57 7.10 -4.44
CA ALA A 146 6.61 8.34 -5.22
C ALA A 146 8.05 8.82 -5.42
N LEU A 147 8.84 8.89 -4.34
CA LEU A 147 10.24 9.32 -4.36
C LEU A 147 11.11 8.35 -5.17
N ALA A 148 10.88 7.04 -5.06
CA ALA A 148 11.60 6.03 -5.83
C ALA A 148 11.32 6.16 -7.34
N VAL A 149 10.05 6.30 -7.73
CA VAL A 149 9.63 6.49 -9.13
C VAL A 149 10.17 7.81 -9.69
N LEU A 150 10.01 8.92 -8.96
CA LEU A 150 10.52 10.23 -9.39
C LEU A 150 12.03 10.20 -9.59
N GLY A 151 12.77 9.61 -8.64
CA GLY A 151 14.20 9.43 -8.74
C GLY A 151 14.61 8.52 -9.90
N TYR A 152 13.82 7.47 -10.20
CA TYR A 152 14.06 6.59 -11.34
C TYR A 152 13.86 7.29 -12.69
N VAL A 153 12.72 7.96 -12.87
CA VAL A 153 12.36 8.67 -14.11
C VAL A 153 13.34 9.81 -14.39
N ARG A 154 13.81 10.53 -13.36
CA ARG A 154 14.82 11.60 -13.53
C ARG A 154 16.17 11.09 -14.05
N ARG A 155 16.51 9.82 -13.81
CA ARG A 155 17.77 9.21 -14.24
C ARG A 155 17.69 8.53 -15.60
N ALA A 156 16.50 8.28 -16.12
CA ALA A 156 16.31 7.54 -17.36
C ALA A 156 16.54 8.43 -18.58
N ASP A 157 17.09 7.87 -19.66
CA ASP A 157 17.37 8.60 -20.90
C ASP A 157 16.09 9.03 -21.66
N VAL A 158 14.95 8.39 -21.37
CA VAL A 158 13.64 8.66 -22.01
C VAL A 158 12.54 9.01 -20.99
N PRO A 159 12.67 10.14 -20.27
CA PRO A 159 11.80 10.45 -19.13
C PRO A 159 10.34 10.73 -19.53
N ARG A 160 10.08 11.25 -20.73
CA ARG A 160 8.72 11.59 -21.19
C ARG A 160 7.84 10.35 -21.37
N ASP A 161 8.42 9.28 -21.91
CA ASP A 161 7.70 8.03 -22.14
C ASP A 161 7.33 7.37 -20.80
N LEU A 162 8.30 7.27 -19.88
CA LEU A 162 8.07 6.72 -18.55
C LEU A 162 7.04 7.52 -17.74
N ARG A 163 7.03 8.86 -17.85
CA ARG A 163 6.00 9.69 -17.20
C ARG A 163 4.59 9.35 -17.65
N ARG A 164 4.38 9.04 -18.93
CA ARG A 164 3.06 8.64 -19.44
C ARG A 164 2.58 7.36 -18.77
N TYR A 165 3.43 6.34 -18.65
CA TYR A 165 3.10 5.11 -17.93
C TYR A 165 2.79 5.37 -16.46
N GLY A 166 3.53 6.26 -15.81
CA GLY A 166 3.24 6.66 -14.43
C GLY A 166 1.88 7.34 -14.29
N TYR A 167 1.52 8.24 -15.21
CA TYR A 167 0.20 8.89 -15.21
C TYR A 167 -0.93 7.91 -15.49
N VAL A 168 -0.79 7.03 -16.48
CA VAL A 168 -1.81 6.01 -16.80
C VAL A 168 -2.04 5.10 -15.60
N ALA A 169 -0.96 4.64 -14.95
CA ALA A 169 -1.07 3.82 -13.74
C ALA A 169 -1.75 4.55 -12.59
N THR A 170 -1.37 5.80 -12.35
CA THR A 170 -1.93 6.63 -11.27
C THR A 170 -3.41 6.89 -11.49
N SER A 171 -3.80 7.34 -12.68
CA SER A 171 -5.19 7.60 -13.03
C SER A 171 -6.03 6.32 -12.98
N GLY A 172 -5.51 5.21 -13.51
CA GLY A 172 -6.19 3.92 -13.46
C GLY A 172 -6.41 3.44 -12.03
N ALA A 173 -5.39 3.55 -11.17
CA ALA A 173 -5.49 3.18 -9.77
C ALA A 173 -6.50 4.05 -9.02
N VAL A 174 -6.45 5.38 -9.19
CA VAL A 174 -7.40 6.31 -8.56
C VAL A 174 -8.83 6.05 -9.02
N LEU A 175 -9.06 5.84 -10.32
CA LEU A 175 -10.39 5.52 -10.84
C LEU A 175 -10.92 4.20 -10.28
N LEU A 176 -10.06 3.17 -10.20
CA LEU A 176 -10.43 1.88 -9.63
C LEU A 176 -10.78 2.01 -8.14
N SER A 177 -9.98 2.76 -7.38
CA SER A 177 -10.24 3.01 -5.95
C SER A 177 -11.50 3.84 -5.71
N LEU A 178 -11.76 4.85 -6.55
CA LEU A 178 -13.00 5.60 -6.52
C LEU A 178 -14.20 4.70 -6.81
N ALA A 179 -14.10 3.87 -7.86
CA ALA A 179 -15.15 2.92 -8.21
C ALA A 179 -15.43 1.93 -7.08
N SER A 180 -14.41 1.35 -6.44
CA SER A 180 -14.61 0.40 -5.33
C SER A 180 -15.26 1.07 -4.11
N THR A 181 -14.87 2.32 -3.82
CA THR A 181 -15.44 3.08 -2.71
C THR A 181 -16.91 3.41 -2.97
N LEU A 182 -17.25 3.77 -4.21
CA LEU A 182 -18.63 4.09 -4.61
C LEU A 182 -19.54 2.85 -4.67
N THR A 183 -18.99 1.66 -4.97
CA THR A 183 -19.74 0.41 -4.98
C THR A 183 -19.82 -0.29 -3.62
N GLY A 184 -19.19 0.25 -2.58
CA GLY A 184 -19.19 -0.32 -1.22
C GLY A 184 -18.32 -1.58 -1.08
N ILE A 185 -17.38 -1.80 -2.00
CA ILE A 185 -16.45 -2.94 -2.01
C ILE A 185 -15.10 -2.56 -1.36
N GLY A 186 -14.88 -1.26 -1.12
CA GLY A 186 -13.64 -0.70 -0.55
C GLY A 186 -13.72 -0.40 0.94
#